data_AF-C9JK03-F1
#
_entry.id   AF-C9JK03-F1
#
_cell.length_a   1.000
_cell.length_b   1.000
_cell.length_c   1.000
_cell.angle_alpha   90.00
_cell.angle_beta   90.00
_cell.angle_gamma   90.00
#
_symmetry.space_group_name_H-M   'P 1'
#
loop_
_entity.id
_entity.type
_entity.pdbx_description
1 polymer ?
#
loop_
_entity_poly.entity_id
_entity_poly.type
_entity_poly.pdbx_seq_one_letter_code
_entity_poly.pdbx_strand_id
1 'polypeptide(L)'
;MLFTVSCSKMSSIVDRDDSSIFDGLVEEDDKDKAKRVSRNKSEKKRRDQFNVLIKELGSMLPGNARKMDKSTVLQKSIDFLRKHKEITAQSDASEIRQDWKPTFLSNEEFTQLMLEALDGFFLAIMTDGSIIYVSESVTSLLEHLPSDLVDQSIFNFIPEGEHSEVYKILSTHLLESDSLTP
;
A
#
# COMPACT_ATOMS: atom_id res chain seq x y z
N MET A 1 14.00 9.14 62.33
CA MET A 1 13.90 10.32 63.21
C MET A 1 12.76 11.19 62.70
N LEU A 2 11.74 11.37 63.53
CA LEU A 2 10.67 12.34 63.35
C LEU A 2 11.25 13.75 63.33
N PHE A 3 10.67 14.64 62.53
CA PHE A 3 10.44 16.02 62.98
C PHE A 3 9.03 16.43 62.61
N THR A 4 8.18 16.43 63.63
CA THR A 4 6.97 17.23 63.73
C THR A 4 7.38 18.70 63.95
N VAL A 5 6.73 19.63 63.26
CA VAL A 5 6.63 21.01 63.72
C VAL A 5 5.16 21.41 63.67
N SER A 6 4.58 21.49 64.86
CA SER A 6 3.37 22.25 65.15
C SER A 6 3.79 23.69 65.42
N CYS A 7 3.13 24.68 64.80
CA CYS A 7 2.78 25.91 65.53
C CYS A 7 1.73 26.77 64.78
N SER A 8 0.62 26.95 65.48
CA SER A 8 -0.13 28.20 65.70
C SER A 8 -0.79 28.94 64.54
N LYS A 9 -2.11 28.86 64.62
CA LYS A 9 -3.12 29.73 64.02
C LYS A 9 -3.07 31.11 64.70
N MET A 10 -2.99 32.18 63.92
CA MET A 10 -3.38 33.53 64.35
C MET A 10 -4.26 34.15 63.28
N SER A 11 -5.45 34.54 63.73
CA SER A 11 -6.48 35.24 62.96
C SER A 11 -6.11 36.71 62.83
N SER A 12 -6.21 37.27 61.64
CA SER A 12 -6.47 38.70 61.49
C SER A 12 -7.19 38.99 60.18
N ILE A 13 -8.43 39.44 60.33
CA ILE A 13 -9.09 40.53 59.61
C ILE A 13 -9.04 40.49 58.07
N VAL A 14 -10.24 40.18 57.55
CA VAL A 14 -10.82 40.62 56.29
C VAL A 14 -10.45 42.07 55.94
N ASP A 15 -9.76 42.25 54.81
CA ASP A 15 -9.98 43.39 53.92
C ASP A 15 -10.31 42.85 52.53
N ARG A 16 -11.51 43.18 52.08
CA ARG A 16 -12.13 42.82 50.81
C ARG A 16 -11.59 43.76 49.73
N ASP A 17 -10.66 43.28 48.91
CA ASP A 17 -10.42 43.87 47.59
C ASP A 17 -11.31 43.17 46.57
N ASP A 18 -12.51 43.74 46.37
CA ASP A 18 -13.55 43.25 45.47
C ASP A 18 -13.39 43.84 44.06
N SER A 19 -12.27 43.54 43.39
CA SER A 19 -12.06 43.97 41.99
C SER A 19 -11.30 43.00 41.08
N SER A 20 -10.91 41.80 41.53
CA SER A 20 -10.17 40.81 40.71
C SER A 20 -10.96 39.57 40.29
N ILE A 21 -12.19 39.38 40.80
CA ILE A 21 -12.99 38.17 40.53
C ILE A 21 -13.54 38.14 39.10
N PHE A 22 -13.85 39.30 38.52
CA PHE A 22 -14.45 39.37 37.19
C PHE A 22 -13.44 39.09 36.05
N ASP A 23 -12.18 39.49 36.21
CA ASP A 23 -11.14 39.37 35.17
C ASP A 23 -10.65 37.91 34.99
N GLY A 24 -10.53 37.15 36.07
CA GLY A 24 -10.10 35.74 36.02
C GLY A 24 -11.14 34.77 35.45
N LEU A 25 -12.43 35.09 35.55
CA LEU A 25 -13.52 34.23 35.03
C LEU A 25 -13.66 34.29 33.51
N VAL A 26 -13.33 35.43 32.88
CA VAL A 26 -13.38 35.57 31.42
C VAL A 26 -12.19 34.86 30.77
N GLU A 27 -11.00 34.93 31.36
CA GLU A 27 -9.81 34.23 30.86
C GLU A 27 -9.90 32.70 30.99
N GLU A 28 -10.53 32.19 32.06
CA GLU A 28 -10.70 30.74 32.26
C GLU A 28 -11.69 30.14 31.24
N ASP A 29 -12.79 30.84 30.93
CA ASP A 29 -13.77 30.40 29.94
C ASP A 29 -13.21 30.47 28.51
N ASP A 30 -12.37 31.47 28.19
CA ASP A 30 -11.66 31.55 26.92
C ASP A 30 -10.59 30.47 26.75
N LYS A 31 -9.87 30.11 27.83
CA LYS A 31 -8.91 29.00 27.84
C LYS A 31 -9.60 27.65 27.65
N ASP A 32 -10.76 27.46 28.26
CA ASP A 32 -11.60 26.28 28.09
C ASP A 32 -12.17 26.18 26.67
N LYS A 33 -12.60 27.31 26.11
CA LYS A 33 -13.04 27.42 24.71
C LYS A 33 -11.90 27.11 23.75
N ALA A 34 -10.69 27.64 23.98
CA ALA A 34 -9.50 27.34 23.18
C ALA A 34 -9.14 25.85 23.24
N LYS A 35 -9.21 25.23 24.42
CA LYS A 35 -8.99 23.78 24.59
C LYS A 35 -10.01 22.94 23.82
N ARG A 36 -11.30 23.31 23.88
CA ARG A 36 -12.38 22.65 23.12
C ARG A 36 -12.16 22.78 21.61
N VAL A 37 -11.79 23.97 21.13
CA VAL A 37 -11.50 24.22 19.70
C VAL A 37 -10.30 23.40 19.23
N SER A 38 -9.20 23.38 20.00
CA SER A 38 -8.01 22.57 19.69
C SER A 38 -8.34 21.08 19.59
N ARG A 39 -9.10 20.55 20.56
CA ARG A 39 -9.56 19.15 20.54
C ARG A 39 -10.40 18.85 19.30
N ASN A 40 -11.34 19.71 18.96
CA ASN A 40 -12.21 19.53 17.78
C ASN A 40 -11.40 19.57 16.47
N LYS A 41 -10.39 20.43 16.38
CA LYS A 41 -9.48 20.50 15.22
C LYS A 41 -8.65 19.22 15.07
N SER A 42 -8.09 18.72 16.17
CA SER A 42 -7.36 17.45 16.18
C SER A 42 -8.23 16.28 15.74
N GLU A 43 -9.45 16.18 16.27
CA GLU A 43 -10.38 15.12 15.91
C GLU A 43 -10.85 15.22 14.45
N LYS A 44 -11.11 16.44 13.95
CA LYS A 44 -11.40 16.66 12.53
C LYS A 44 -10.25 16.17 11.64
N LYS A 45 -8.99 16.49 11.99
CA LYS A 45 -7.81 16.04 11.25
C LYS A 45 -7.73 14.51 11.16
N ARG A 46 -7.98 13.79 12.27
CA ARG A 46 -7.99 12.32 12.28
C ARG A 46 -9.08 11.75 11.37
N ARG A 47 -10.28 12.33 11.39
CA ARG A 47 -11.38 11.92 10.49
C ARG A 47 -11.05 12.18 9.03
N ASP A 48 -10.43 13.32 8.73
CA ASP A 48 -10.02 13.67 7.37
C ASP A 48 -8.93 12.70 6.87
N GLN A 49 -7.93 12.37 7.69
CA GLN A 49 -6.92 11.35 7.39
C GLN A 49 -7.54 9.97 7.14
N PHE A 50 -8.47 9.54 7.99
CA PHE A 50 -9.20 8.30 7.79
C PHE A 50 -9.96 8.28 6.45
N ASN A 51 -10.60 9.39 6.08
CA ASN A 51 -11.30 9.49 4.80
C ASN A 51 -10.36 9.39 3.60
N VAL A 52 -9.14 9.96 3.70
CA VAL A 52 -8.11 9.83 2.67
C VAL A 52 -7.68 8.37 2.50
N LEU A 53 -7.36 7.69 3.61
CA LEU A 53 -6.96 6.29 3.60
C LEU A 53 -8.03 5.37 3.03
N ILE A 54 -9.30 5.58 3.40
CA ILE A 54 -10.42 4.81 2.83
C ILE A 54 -10.53 5.04 1.31
N LYS A 55 -10.29 6.27 0.83
CA LYS A 55 -10.36 6.58 -0.59
C LYS A 55 -9.22 5.93 -1.38
N GLU A 56 -7.99 6.00 -0.87
CA GLU A 56 -6.81 5.35 -1.48
C GLU A 56 -6.98 3.83 -1.51
N LEU A 57 -7.38 3.24 -0.38
CA LEU A 57 -7.69 1.81 -0.31
C LEU A 57 -8.79 1.42 -1.30
N GLY A 58 -9.86 2.22 -1.38
CA GLY A 58 -10.94 2.02 -2.33
C GLY A 58 -10.50 2.08 -3.79
N SER A 59 -9.52 2.92 -4.14
CA SER A 59 -9.00 3.02 -5.51
C SER A 59 -8.13 1.83 -5.93
N MET A 60 -7.50 1.13 -4.99
CA MET A 60 -6.67 -0.04 -5.27
C MET A 60 -7.48 -1.33 -5.47
N LEU A 61 -8.77 -1.34 -5.14
CA LEU A 61 -9.62 -2.52 -5.31
C LEU A 61 -9.99 -2.75 -6.78
N PRO A 62 -9.95 -3.99 -7.30
CA PRO A 62 -10.31 -4.27 -8.69
C PRO A 62 -11.81 -4.04 -8.97
N GLY A 63 -12.15 -3.64 -10.21
CA GLY A 63 -13.54 -3.53 -10.69
C GLY A 63 -14.32 -2.32 -10.15
N ASN A 64 -13.64 -1.23 -9.77
CA ASN A 64 -14.21 -0.08 -9.06
C ASN A 64 -14.46 1.14 -9.96
N ALA A 65 -15.57 1.17 -10.70
CA ALA A 65 -15.97 2.37 -11.48
C ALA A 65 -16.84 3.37 -10.68
N ARG A 66 -17.31 3.02 -9.48
CA ARG A 66 -18.25 3.84 -8.68
C ARG A 66 -17.75 4.08 -7.26
N LYS A 67 -18.18 5.22 -6.71
CA LYS A 67 -17.95 5.60 -5.31
C LYS A 67 -18.64 4.60 -4.38
N MET A 68 -17.85 3.89 -3.57
CA MET A 68 -18.33 2.97 -2.55
C MET A 68 -18.43 3.68 -1.20
N ASP A 69 -19.33 3.21 -0.33
CA ASP A 69 -19.33 3.63 1.07
C ASP A 69 -18.15 2.99 1.82
N LYS A 70 -17.83 3.55 3.00
CA LYS A 70 -16.66 3.14 3.78
C LYS A 70 -16.73 1.69 4.25
N SER A 71 -17.91 1.19 4.61
CA SER A 71 -18.10 -0.18 5.08
C SER A 71 -17.83 -1.15 3.94
N THR A 72 -18.33 -0.83 2.74
CA THR A 72 -18.11 -1.64 1.54
C THR A 72 -16.64 -1.66 1.11
N VAL A 73 -15.93 -0.52 1.18
CA VAL A 73 -14.48 -0.48 0.91
C VAL A 73 -13.74 -1.44 1.84
N LEU A 74 -14.02 -1.39 3.14
CA LEU A 74 -13.36 -2.25 4.13
C LEU A 74 -13.70 -3.72 3.91
N GLN A 75 -14.98 -4.04 3.68
CA GLN A 75 -15.42 -5.41 3.44
C GLN A 75 -14.75 -6.00 2.20
N LYS A 76 -14.80 -5.30 1.05
CA LYS A 76 -14.14 -5.74 -0.18
C LYS A 76 -12.62 -5.88 -0.03
N SER A 77 -11.99 -5.03 0.78
CA SER A 77 -10.55 -5.15 1.07
C SER A 77 -10.22 -6.40 1.87
N ILE A 78 -11.05 -6.74 2.86
CA ILE A 78 -10.90 -7.98 3.63
C ILE A 78 -11.08 -9.18 2.70
N ASP A 79 -12.13 -9.17 1.88
CA ASP A 79 -12.42 -10.28 0.95
C ASP A 79 -11.31 -10.43 -0.10
N PHE A 80 -10.79 -9.32 -0.64
CA PHE A 80 -9.65 -9.32 -1.56
C PHE A 80 -8.40 -9.94 -0.92
N LEU A 81 -8.03 -9.51 0.30
CA LEU A 81 -6.85 -10.04 0.99
C LEU A 81 -7.02 -11.51 1.39
N ARG A 82 -8.23 -11.93 1.78
CA ARG A 82 -8.53 -13.34 2.09
C ARG A 82 -8.43 -14.21 0.85
N LYS A 83 -9.06 -13.80 -0.25
CA LYS A 83 -9.01 -14.50 -1.53
C LYS A 83 -7.56 -14.61 -2.04
N HIS A 84 -6.80 -13.52 -1.94
CA HIS A 84 -5.38 -13.53 -2.32
C HIS A 84 -4.59 -14.55 -1.50
N LYS A 85 -4.75 -14.58 -0.17
CA LYS A 85 -4.07 -15.57 0.69
C LYS A 85 -4.48 -17.01 0.39
N GLU A 86 -5.75 -17.23 0.09
CA GLU A 86 -6.27 -18.55 -0.28
C GLU A 86 -5.68 -19.03 -1.59
N ILE A 87 -5.66 -18.19 -2.63
CA ILE A 87 -5.05 -18.50 -3.94
C ILE A 87 -3.55 -18.82 -3.77
N THR A 88 -2.81 -18.02 -3.01
CA THR A 88 -1.38 -18.28 -2.74
C THR A 88 -1.15 -19.59 -1.97
N ALA A 89 -2.11 -20.03 -1.15
CA ALA A 89 -2.00 -21.28 -0.41
C ALA A 89 -2.43 -22.52 -1.22
N GLN A 90 -3.33 -22.35 -2.20
CA GLN A 90 -3.87 -23.40 -3.07
C GLN A 90 -3.09 -23.57 -4.38
N SER A 91 -2.23 -22.62 -4.76
CA SER A 91 -1.45 -22.72 -5.99
C SER A 91 -0.54 -23.95 -5.95
N ASP A 92 -0.78 -24.91 -6.85
CA ASP A 92 -0.03 -26.16 -7.02
C ASP A 92 1.46 -25.96 -7.40
N ALA A 93 1.87 -24.71 -7.65
CA ALA A 93 3.26 -24.32 -7.68
C ALA A 93 3.85 -24.41 -6.26
N SER A 94 4.19 -25.63 -5.84
CA SER A 94 4.95 -25.95 -4.62
C SER A 94 6.25 -25.14 -4.49
N GLU A 95 6.71 -24.53 -5.59
CA GLU A 95 7.84 -23.61 -5.68
C GLU A 95 7.56 -22.20 -5.15
N ILE A 96 6.31 -21.73 -5.02
CA ILE A 96 6.00 -20.41 -4.43
C ILE A 96 5.89 -20.54 -2.89
N ARG A 97 6.86 -21.21 -2.26
CA ARG A 97 6.97 -21.25 -0.80
C ARG A 97 7.61 -19.95 -0.30
N GLN A 98 7.10 -19.40 0.79
CA GLN A 98 7.49 -18.06 1.28
C GLN A 98 8.92 -17.93 1.85
N ASP A 99 9.81 -18.91 1.62
CA ASP A 99 11.13 -18.98 2.25
C ASP A 99 12.31 -18.99 1.25
N TRP A 100 12.05 -18.76 -0.04
CA TRP A 100 13.14 -18.66 -1.04
C TRP A 100 13.96 -17.39 -0.92
N LYS A 101 13.36 -16.30 -0.43
CA LYS A 101 14.01 -14.99 -0.32
C LYS A 101 14.45 -14.76 1.13
N PRO A 102 15.76 -14.76 1.43
CA PRO A 102 16.27 -14.37 2.74
C PRO A 102 15.77 -12.97 3.15
N THR A 103 15.58 -12.76 4.45
CA THR A 103 15.09 -11.47 4.99
C THR A 103 16.10 -10.34 4.87
N PHE A 104 17.39 -10.65 4.69
CA PHE A 104 18.44 -9.65 4.51
C PHE A 104 18.50 -9.09 3.08
N LEU A 105 17.88 -9.76 2.10
CA LEU A 105 17.81 -9.29 0.72
C LEU A 105 16.53 -8.50 0.49
N SER A 106 16.68 -7.34 -0.14
CA SER A 106 15.56 -6.65 -0.79
C SER A 106 15.00 -7.49 -1.95
N ASN A 107 13.79 -7.17 -2.40
CA ASN A 107 13.22 -7.85 -3.57
C ASN A 107 14.07 -7.59 -4.82
N GLU A 108 14.62 -6.40 -4.97
CA GLU A 108 15.47 -6.02 -6.10
C GLU A 108 16.76 -6.84 -6.17
N GLU A 109 17.51 -6.90 -5.05
CA GLU A 109 18.74 -7.70 -4.97
C GLU A 109 18.47 -9.20 -5.22
N PHE A 110 17.39 -9.72 -4.65
CA PHE A 110 17.02 -11.12 -4.85
C PHE A 110 16.62 -11.41 -6.30
N THR A 111 15.82 -10.52 -6.92
CA THR A 111 15.43 -10.65 -8.32
C THR A 111 16.66 -10.59 -9.22
N GLN A 112 17.57 -9.65 -9.01
CA GLN A 112 18.80 -9.56 -9.79
C GLN A 112 19.66 -10.82 -9.63
N LEU A 113 19.89 -11.27 -8.40
CA LEU A 113 20.63 -12.51 -8.10
C LEU A 113 20.02 -13.72 -8.83
N MET A 114 18.69 -13.84 -8.80
CA MET A 114 18.00 -14.96 -9.43
C MET A 114 18.10 -14.91 -10.96
N LEU A 115 17.94 -13.73 -11.55
CA LEU A 115 18.08 -13.55 -13.00
C LEU A 115 19.50 -13.85 -13.47
N GLU A 116 20.52 -13.41 -12.73
CA GLU A 116 21.92 -13.74 -13.03
C GLU A 116 22.20 -15.24 -12.91
N ALA A 117 21.70 -15.90 -11.86
CA ALA A 117 21.95 -17.32 -11.64
C ALA A 117 21.23 -18.24 -12.64
N LEU A 118 20.12 -17.79 -13.21
CA LEU A 118 19.31 -18.54 -14.18
C LEU A 118 19.60 -18.16 -15.64
N ASP A 119 20.56 -17.25 -15.89
CA ASP A 119 20.75 -16.64 -17.21
C ASP A 119 19.42 -16.12 -17.79
N GLY A 120 18.62 -15.47 -16.93
CA GLY A 120 17.23 -15.10 -17.20
C GLY A 120 17.02 -13.61 -17.41
N PHE A 121 15.93 -13.28 -18.10
CA PHE A 121 15.45 -11.90 -18.26
C PHE A 121 13.91 -11.88 -18.24
N PHE A 122 13.35 -10.71 -17.92
CA PHE A 122 11.92 -10.49 -18.02
C PHE A 122 11.56 -10.01 -19.41
N LEU A 123 10.47 -10.55 -19.93
CA LEU A 123 9.86 -10.16 -21.20
C LEU A 123 8.36 -10.07 -21.01
N ALA A 124 7.76 -8.97 -21.45
CA ALA A 124 6.32 -8.85 -21.57
C ALA A 124 5.95 -8.57 -23.02
N ILE A 125 5.03 -9.39 -23.52
CA ILE A 125 4.56 -9.41 -24.90
C ILE A 125 3.04 -9.33 -24.91
N MET A 126 2.52 -8.56 -25.84
CA MET A 126 1.10 -8.48 -26.14
C MET A 126 0.65 -9.77 -26.84
N THR A 127 -0.66 -10.02 -26.86
CA THR A 127 -1.25 -11.20 -27.50
C THR A 127 -1.07 -11.21 -29.02
N ASP A 128 -0.81 -10.05 -29.63
CA ASP A 128 -0.46 -9.91 -31.05
C ASP A 128 1.03 -10.16 -31.34
N GLY A 129 1.84 -10.42 -30.31
CA GLY A 129 3.27 -10.67 -30.40
C GLY A 129 4.14 -9.42 -30.28
N SER A 130 3.57 -8.24 -30.03
CA SER A 130 4.35 -7.00 -29.84
C SER A 130 5.04 -6.99 -28.47
N ILE A 131 6.34 -6.74 -28.43
CA ILE A 131 7.11 -6.64 -27.19
C ILE A 131 6.86 -5.27 -26.55
N ILE A 132 6.35 -5.25 -25.32
CA ILE A 132 6.05 -4.01 -24.59
C ILE A 132 7.04 -3.72 -23.46
N TYR A 133 7.78 -4.73 -23.01
CA TYR A 133 8.79 -4.58 -22.00
C TYR A 133 9.83 -5.70 -22.08
N VAL A 134 11.09 -5.35 -21.84
CA VAL A 134 12.19 -6.28 -21.65
C VAL A 134 13.14 -5.73 -20.60
N SER A 135 13.68 -6.58 -19.71
CA SER A 135 14.66 -6.15 -18.70
C SER A 135 16.05 -5.93 -19.31
N GLU A 136 16.87 -5.10 -18.67
CA GLU A 136 18.23 -4.78 -19.15
C GLU A 136 19.15 -6.01 -19.27
N SER A 137 18.89 -7.06 -18.49
CA SER A 137 19.64 -8.32 -18.53
C SER A 137 19.60 -9.04 -19.89
N VAL A 138 18.67 -8.67 -20.78
CA VAL A 138 18.67 -9.19 -22.16
C VAL A 138 19.95 -8.84 -22.92
N THR A 139 20.57 -7.69 -22.60
CA THR A 139 21.77 -7.20 -23.29
C THR A 139 22.96 -8.12 -23.07
N SER A 140 23.14 -8.62 -21.84
CA SER A 140 24.23 -9.53 -21.52
C SER A 140 24.01 -10.95 -22.05
N LEU A 141 22.76 -11.32 -22.33
CA LEU A 141 22.38 -12.70 -22.69
C LEU A 141 22.25 -12.90 -24.19
N LEU A 142 21.58 -11.97 -24.89
CA LEU A 142 21.25 -12.05 -26.30
C LEU A 142 21.92 -10.95 -27.15
N GLU A 143 22.73 -10.08 -26.53
CA GLU A 143 23.44 -8.99 -27.21
C GLU A 143 22.53 -7.97 -27.92
N HIS A 144 21.26 -7.88 -27.50
CA HIS A 144 20.30 -6.89 -27.95
C HIS A 144 20.09 -5.80 -26.91
N LEU A 145 19.99 -4.54 -27.34
CA LEU A 145 19.56 -3.47 -26.43
C LEU A 145 18.05 -3.54 -26.23
N PRO A 146 17.51 -3.21 -25.04
CA PRO A 146 16.08 -3.13 -24.80
C PRO A 146 15.34 -2.27 -25.84
N SER A 147 15.94 -1.16 -26.26
CA SER A 147 15.40 -0.26 -27.29
C SER A 147 15.22 -0.91 -28.66
N ASP A 148 15.97 -1.96 -28.95
CA ASP A 148 15.92 -2.66 -30.24
C ASP A 148 14.81 -3.71 -30.27
N LEU A 149 14.34 -4.13 -29.08
CA LEU A 149 13.34 -5.17 -28.91
C LEU A 149 11.95 -4.59 -28.63
N VAL A 150 11.85 -3.55 -27.81
CA VAL A 150 10.56 -2.90 -27.51
C VAL A 150 9.93 -2.36 -28.80
N ASP A 151 8.61 -2.50 -28.90
CA ASP A 151 7.78 -2.18 -30.07
C ASP A 151 8.07 -3.04 -31.32
N GLN A 152 8.93 -4.05 -31.22
CA GLN A 152 9.11 -5.06 -32.27
C GLN A 152 8.21 -6.27 -32.04
N SER A 153 7.99 -7.03 -33.11
CA SER A 153 7.33 -8.33 -33.02
C SER A 153 8.31 -9.39 -32.53
N ILE A 154 7.90 -10.20 -31.54
CA ILE A 154 8.69 -11.33 -31.05
C ILE A 154 9.01 -12.35 -32.15
N PHE A 155 8.14 -12.45 -33.17
CA PHE A 155 8.33 -13.34 -34.31
C PHE A 155 9.55 -12.97 -35.18
N ASN A 156 10.05 -11.74 -35.10
CA ASN A 156 11.29 -11.34 -35.78
C ASN A 156 12.54 -12.02 -35.17
N PHE A 157 12.44 -12.50 -33.93
CA PHE A 157 13.54 -13.09 -33.16
C PHE A 157 13.39 -14.61 -32.99
N ILE A 158 12.31 -15.20 -33.54
CA ILE A 158 12.00 -16.62 -33.45
C ILE A 158 12.05 -17.24 -34.85
N PRO A 159 12.57 -18.46 -35.02
CA PRO A 159 12.54 -19.16 -36.31
C PRO A 159 11.11 -19.35 -36.84
N GLU A 160 10.90 -19.15 -38.15
CA GLU A 160 9.57 -19.25 -38.79
C GLU A 160 8.86 -20.59 -38.54
N GLY A 161 9.62 -21.68 -38.39
CA GLY A 161 9.07 -23.01 -38.08
C GLY A 161 8.36 -23.10 -36.72
N GLU A 162 8.65 -22.19 -35.79
CA GLU A 162 8.08 -22.17 -34.43
C GLU A 162 6.97 -21.13 -34.26
N HIS A 163 6.77 -20.25 -35.26
CA HIS A 163 5.79 -19.15 -35.17
C HIS A 163 4.38 -19.66 -34.88
N SER A 164 3.95 -20.76 -35.50
CA SER A 164 2.60 -21.29 -35.30
C SER A 164 2.34 -21.73 -33.85
N GLU A 165 3.34 -22.29 -33.17
CA GLU A 165 3.17 -22.77 -31.79
C GLU A 165 3.17 -21.59 -30.82
N VAL A 166 4.08 -20.64 -31.01
CA VAL A 166 4.14 -19.41 -30.20
C VAL A 166 2.85 -18.60 -30.36
N TYR A 167 2.38 -18.41 -31.59
CA TYR A 167 1.13 -17.70 -31.86
C TYR A 167 -0.07 -18.39 -31.20
N LYS A 168 -0.10 -19.71 -31.22
CA LYS A 168 -1.12 -20.49 -30.52
C LYS A 168 -1.06 -20.23 -29.01
N ILE A 169 0.11 -20.29 -28.38
CA ILE A 169 0.26 -20.02 -26.93
C ILE A 169 -0.26 -18.61 -26.59
N LEU A 170 0.15 -17.59 -27.36
CA LEU A 170 -0.27 -16.21 -27.14
C LEU A 170 -1.78 -16.00 -27.33
N SER A 171 -2.39 -16.72 -28.29
CA SER A 171 -3.82 -16.60 -28.60
C SER A 171 -4.73 -17.42 -27.67
N THR A 172 -4.24 -18.54 -27.12
CA THR A 172 -5.07 -19.46 -26.32
C THR A 172 -5.43 -18.87 -24.96
N HIS A 173 -4.58 -18.00 -24.39
CA HIS A 173 -4.80 -17.38 -23.09
C HIS A 173 -5.98 -16.38 -23.06
N LEU A 174 -6.60 -16.06 -24.20
CA LEU A 174 -7.82 -15.25 -24.26
C LEU A 174 -9.08 -16.01 -23.78
N LEU A 175 -9.06 -17.35 -23.80
CA LEU A 175 -10.25 -18.17 -23.53
C LEU A 175 -10.42 -18.59 -22.06
N GLU A 176 -9.36 -18.52 -21.24
CA GLU A 176 -9.42 -18.95 -19.83
C GLU A 176 -9.75 -17.79 -18.86
N SER A 177 -9.46 -16.54 -19.22
CA SER A 177 -9.69 -15.37 -18.34
C SER A 177 -11.17 -15.02 -18.11
N ASP A 178 -12.08 -15.50 -18.97
CA ASP A 178 -13.53 -15.26 -18.84
C ASP A 178 -14.24 -16.24 -17.88
N SER A 179 -13.51 -17.22 -17.32
CA SER A 179 -14.11 -18.29 -16.49
C SER A 179 -14.02 -18.07 -14.98
N LEU A 180 -13.37 -17.00 -14.52
CA LEU A 180 -13.14 -16.72 -13.09
C LEU A 180 -13.98 -15.56 -12.53
N THR A 181 -15.30 -15.64 -12.70
CA THR A 181 -16.26 -14.84 -11.91
C THR A 181 -17.41 -15.72 -11.41
N PRO A 182 -17.45 -16.07 -10.11
CA PRO A 182 -18.70 -16.27 -9.39
C PRO A 182 -19.27 -14.93 -8.90
#